data_AF-K0EVG0-F1
#
_entry.id   AF-K0EVG0-F1
#
_cell.length_a   1.000
_cell.length_b   1.000
_cell.length_c   1.000
_cell.angle_alpha   90.00
_cell.angle_beta   90.00
_cell.angle_gamma   90.00
#
_symmetry.space_group_name_H-M   'P 1'
#
loop_
_entity.id
_entity.type
_entity.pdbx_description
1 polymer ?
#
loop_
_entity_poly.entity_id
_entity_poly.type
_entity_poly.pdbx_seq_one_letter_code
_entity_poly.pdbx_strand_id
1 'polypeptide(L)'
;MTAGLRRNLTELRYQGRLSGRHVALPVSYARSDHNVVVRVARAHTKSWWRNFRTPRPISVWLDGRWQYGTGHVTPPGSLEHEEVAAVYQAKYPRMVIPTTDPFVVIELQAAHNLPSSVAAEPKYVGLWRRWCISVTLGELFGFAAPALTGALVRDAAPATAALALLAAGAIEGTVLGWFQAGVLGSVVPGFRRADWILATALGALLAWSIGVIPVVASNGLDSWPPAVVIPAATIGVVVILLSIGVTQWFALRRHIHHAGQWIWANAAAWLAALLVFTTVTTPLWQPGQSTAHTALIGLFGGLLMALTMAAVSGVFLLRILRAQQAAPSAAFRNQER
;
A
#
# COMPACT_ATOMS: atom_id res chain seq x y z
N MET A 1 13.46 28.55 22.31
CA MET A 1 11.98 28.58 22.48
C MET A 1 11.22 27.49 21.71
N THR A 2 11.84 26.68 20.86
CA THR A 2 11.17 25.71 19.97
C THR A 2 10.76 24.38 20.62
N ALA A 3 11.37 23.97 21.74
CA ALA A 3 11.09 22.68 22.38
C ALA A 3 9.64 22.55 22.92
N GLY A 4 9.02 23.66 23.34
CA GLY A 4 7.64 23.65 23.87
C GLY A 4 6.55 23.50 22.81
N LEU A 5 6.83 23.84 21.54
CA LEU A 5 5.86 23.67 20.45
C LEU A 5 5.72 22.19 20.04
N ARG A 6 6.81 21.41 20.13
CA ARG A 6 6.86 20.03 19.61
C ARG A 6 5.82 19.09 20.23
N ARG A 7 5.52 19.23 21.52
CA ARG A 7 4.50 18.39 22.20
C ARG A 7 3.05 18.81 21.99
N ASN A 8 2.81 19.93 21.31
CA ASN A 8 1.45 20.46 21.17
C ASN A 8 1.06 20.73 19.71
N LEU A 9 1.70 20.04 18.77
CA LEU A 9 1.28 19.98 17.39
C LEU A 9 0.34 18.78 17.19
N THR A 10 -0.71 18.99 16.41
CA THR A 10 -1.57 17.92 15.86
C THR A 10 -1.65 18.09 14.35
N GLU A 11 -1.88 17.01 13.63
CA GLU A 11 -2.31 17.11 12.25
C GLU A 11 -3.82 17.32 12.21
N LEU A 12 -4.26 18.31 11.45
CA LEU A 12 -5.66 18.60 11.18
C LEU A 12 -5.97 18.21 9.73
N ARG A 13 -7.06 17.49 9.51
CA ARG A 13 -7.55 17.07 8.19
C ARG A 13 -8.98 17.48 7.95
N TYR A 14 -9.27 17.97 6.75
CA TYR A 14 -10.62 18.31 6.32
C TYR A 14 -10.75 18.30 4.80
N GLN A 15 -11.99 18.31 4.31
CA GLN A 15 -12.29 18.48 2.90
C GLN A 15 -12.68 19.94 2.60
N GLY A 16 -11.96 20.59 1.69
CA GLY A 16 -12.21 21.97 1.29
C GLY A 16 -13.65 22.15 0.75
N ARG A 17 -14.34 23.18 1.23
CA ARG A 17 -15.77 23.43 0.92
C ARG A 17 -16.01 23.67 -0.57
N LEU A 18 -15.15 24.49 -1.17
CA LEU A 18 -15.28 24.88 -2.58
C LEU A 18 -14.48 23.97 -3.51
N SER A 19 -13.28 23.56 -3.07
CA SER A 19 -12.37 22.79 -3.90
C SER A 19 -12.59 21.28 -3.86
N GLY A 20 -13.30 20.76 -2.85
CA GLY A 20 -13.41 19.32 -2.60
C GLY A 20 -12.10 18.63 -2.21
N ARG A 21 -10.97 19.36 -2.18
CA ARG A 21 -9.63 18.81 -1.92
C ARG A 21 -9.49 18.41 -0.45
N HIS A 22 -8.89 17.25 -0.21
CA HIS A 22 -8.43 16.87 1.13
C HIS A 22 -7.19 17.69 1.50
N VAL A 23 -7.31 18.44 2.59
CA VAL A 23 -6.24 19.28 3.14
C VAL A 23 -5.78 18.64 4.45
N ALA A 24 -4.47 18.53 4.62
CA ALA A 24 -3.83 18.11 5.85
C ALA A 24 -2.79 19.17 6.23
N LEU A 25 -2.84 19.69 7.46
CA LEU A 25 -1.87 20.66 7.92
C LEU A 25 -1.52 20.48 9.40
N PRO A 26 -0.24 20.71 9.78
CA PRO A 26 0.16 20.74 11.17
C PRO A 26 -0.34 22.02 11.83
N VAL A 27 -0.94 21.90 13.02
CA VAL A 27 -1.44 23.02 13.81
C VAL A 27 -1.05 22.88 15.27
N SER A 28 -0.78 24.00 15.93
CA SER A 28 -0.72 24.03 17.39
C SER A 28 -2.13 24.03 17.95
N TYR A 29 -2.34 23.26 19.01
CA TYR A 29 -3.66 23.12 19.62
C TYR A 29 -3.62 23.25 21.14
N ALA A 30 -4.75 23.61 21.74
CA ALA A 30 -5.06 23.41 23.14
C ALA A 30 -6.26 22.49 23.26
N ARG A 31 -6.33 21.70 24.32
CA ARG A 31 -7.46 20.80 24.58
C ARG A 31 -8.20 21.28 25.81
N SER A 32 -9.52 21.35 25.69
CA SER A 32 -10.49 21.44 26.78
C SER A 32 -11.39 20.20 26.67
N ASP A 33 -12.03 19.75 27.75
CA ASP A 33 -12.63 18.41 27.90
C ASP A 33 -13.13 17.75 26.59
N HIS A 34 -14.07 18.41 25.91
CA HIS A 34 -14.69 17.93 24.67
C HIS A 34 -14.22 18.67 23.41
N ASN A 35 -13.35 19.67 23.55
CA ASN A 35 -13.01 20.61 22.49
C ASN A 35 -11.51 20.68 22.22
N VAL A 36 -11.16 20.76 20.95
CA VAL A 36 -9.80 21.06 20.51
C VAL A 36 -9.79 22.45 19.89
N VAL A 37 -8.96 23.31 20.44
CA VAL A 37 -8.86 24.72 20.05
C VAL A 37 -7.59 24.92 19.23
N VAL A 38 -7.75 25.45 18.03
CA VAL A 38 -6.65 25.75 17.12
C VAL A 38 -6.59 27.25 16.86
N ARG A 39 -5.47 27.88 17.23
CA ARG A 39 -5.24 29.29 16.93
C ARG A 39 -4.85 29.49 15.47
N VAL A 40 -5.47 30.47 14.81
CA VAL A 40 -5.12 30.86 13.44
C VAL A 40 -4.19 32.06 13.43
N ALA A 41 -2.94 31.85 13.84
CA ALA A 41 -1.93 32.91 13.83
C ALA A 41 -1.73 33.50 12.42
N ARG A 42 -1.68 34.84 12.31
CA ARG A 42 -1.55 35.58 11.04
C ARG A 42 -2.67 35.24 10.06
N ALA A 43 -3.92 35.22 10.52
CA ALA A 43 -5.08 34.77 9.76
C ALA A 43 -5.24 35.45 8.38
N HIS A 44 -4.81 36.70 8.21
CA HIS A 44 -4.85 37.41 6.92
C HIS A 44 -4.00 36.73 5.82
N THR A 45 -2.97 35.97 6.20
CA THR A 45 -2.11 35.22 5.26
C THR A 45 -2.64 33.83 4.92
N LYS A 46 -3.72 33.39 5.58
CA LYS A 46 -4.22 32.01 5.50
C LYS A 46 -5.69 31.99 5.11
N SER A 47 -6.10 31.02 4.30
CA SER A 47 -7.50 30.87 3.88
C SER A 47 -8.18 29.63 4.44
N TRP A 48 -7.42 28.66 4.98
CA TRP A 48 -7.94 27.34 5.39
C TRP A 48 -9.08 27.44 6.42
N TRP A 49 -8.93 28.32 7.42
CA TRP A 49 -9.88 28.51 8.52
C TRP A 49 -11.26 28.98 8.06
N ARG A 50 -11.34 29.62 6.88
CA ARG A 50 -12.60 30.09 6.29
C ARG A 50 -13.54 28.94 5.90
N ASN A 51 -13.04 27.71 5.79
CA ASN A 51 -13.87 26.52 5.55
C ASN A 51 -14.81 26.21 6.73
N PHE A 52 -14.50 26.73 7.92
CA PHE A 52 -15.22 26.49 9.16
C PHE A 52 -16.06 27.70 9.60
N ARG A 53 -16.32 28.66 8.70
CA ARG A 53 -17.31 29.74 8.96
C ARG A 53 -18.72 29.19 9.17
N THR A 54 -19.00 28.06 8.56
CA THR A 54 -20.13 27.20 8.87
C THR A 54 -19.57 25.93 9.52
N PRO A 55 -20.21 25.36 10.56
CA PRO A 55 -19.78 24.11 11.16
C PRO A 55 -19.58 23.01 10.12
N ARG A 56 -18.41 22.36 10.09
CA ARG A 56 -18.09 21.29 9.12
C ARG A 56 -17.25 20.16 9.72
N PRO A 57 -17.36 18.94 9.18
CA PRO A 57 -16.53 17.82 9.61
C PRO A 57 -15.04 18.11 9.49
N ILE A 58 -14.31 17.75 10.52
CA ILE A 58 -12.86 17.89 10.65
C ILE A 58 -12.32 16.72 11.47
N SER A 59 -11.08 16.33 11.25
CA SER A 59 -10.40 15.37 12.11
C SER A 59 -9.03 15.85 12.55
N VAL A 60 -8.63 15.42 13.73
CA VAL A 60 -7.36 15.77 14.36
C VAL A 60 -6.65 14.54 14.89
N TRP A 61 -5.33 14.50 14.73
CA TRP A 61 -4.48 13.42 15.23
C TRP A 61 -4.09 13.65 16.69
N LEU A 62 -4.79 12.97 17.61
CA LEU A 62 -4.61 13.13 19.04
C LEU A 62 -4.44 11.77 19.72
N ASP A 63 -3.47 11.68 20.65
CA ASP A 63 -3.23 10.48 21.45
C ASP A 63 -3.04 9.21 20.60
N GLY A 64 -2.35 9.33 19.46
CA GLY A 64 -2.07 8.21 18.56
C GLY A 64 -3.27 7.73 17.73
N ARG A 65 -4.37 8.49 17.68
CA ARG A 65 -5.55 8.16 16.87
C ARG A 65 -6.16 9.40 16.20
N TRP A 66 -6.86 9.19 15.09
CA TRP A 66 -7.73 10.22 14.54
C TRP A 66 -8.96 10.38 15.43
N GLN A 67 -9.17 11.59 15.91
CA GLN A 67 -10.42 12.00 16.52
C GLN A 67 -11.19 12.86 15.52
N TYR A 68 -12.48 12.61 15.41
CA TYR A 68 -13.36 13.28 14.48
C TYR A 68 -14.25 14.26 15.24
N GLY A 69 -14.59 15.35 14.59
CA GLY A 69 -15.40 16.39 15.19
C GLY A 69 -16.02 17.31 14.17
N THR A 70 -16.71 18.31 14.69
CA THR A 70 -17.23 19.44 13.91
C THR A 70 -16.39 20.67 14.23
N GLY A 71 -15.81 21.26 13.19
CA GLY A 71 -15.03 22.47 13.29
C GLY A 71 -15.88 23.70 12.97
N HIS A 72 -15.79 24.73 13.81
CA HIS A 72 -16.31 26.07 13.54
C HIS A 72 -15.30 27.15 13.94
N VAL A 73 -15.41 28.32 13.31
CA VAL A 73 -14.55 29.47 13.63
C VAL A 73 -15.24 30.35 14.68
N THR A 74 -14.47 30.80 15.67
CA THR A 74 -14.89 31.85 16.59
C THR A 74 -14.20 33.15 16.17
N PRO A 75 -14.95 34.12 15.62
CA PRO A 75 -14.39 35.39 15.21
C PRO A 75 -14.03 36.26 16.44
N PRO A 76 -13.00 37.13 16.33
CA PRO A 76 -12.68 38.08 17.39
C PRO A 76 -13.90 38.91 17.83
N GLY A 77 -14.04 39.11 19.14
CA GLY A 77 -15.07 39.95 19.74
C GLY A 77 -16.38 39.23 20.09
N SER A 78 -16.50 37.92 19.84
CA SER A 78 -17.58 37.13 20.43
C SER A 78 -17.21 36.64 21.84
N LEU A 79 -18.21 36.41 22.69
CA LEU A 79 -18.00 35.83 24.03
C LEU A 79 -17.24 34.49 23.96
N GLU A 80 -17.65 33.63 23.03
CA GLU A 80 -17.00 32.32 22.81
C GLU A 80 -15.53 32.48 22.41
N HIS A 81 -15.17 33.52 21.64
CA HIS A 81 -13.77 33.79 21.29
C HIS A 81 -12.93 34.11 22.52
N GLU A 82 -13.45 34.91 23.46
CA GLU A 82 -12.76 35.23 24.71
C GLU A 82 -12.55 33.99 25.59
N GLU A 83 -13.58 33.14 25.73
CA GLU A 83 -13.51 31.87 26.48
C GLU A 83 -12.45 30.93 25.89
N VAL A 84 -12.49 30.75 24.57
CA VAL A 84 -11.59 29.89 23.82
C VAL A 84 -10.15 30.43 23.84
N ALA A 85 -9.99 31.76 23.77
CA ALA A 85 -8.70 32.42 23.91
C ALA A 85 -8.11 32.20 25.31
N ALA A 86 -8.92 32.25 26.37
CA ALA A 86 -8.48 31.96 27.73
C ALA A 86 -8.01 30.51 27.89
N VAL A 87 -8.75 29.54 27.34
CA VAL A 87 -8.35 28.12 27.30
C VAL A 87 -6.99 27.96 26.62
N TYR A 88 -6.82 28.60 25.45
CA TYR A 88 -5.56 28.53 24.71
C TYR A 88 -4.42 29.23 25.47
N GLN A 89 -4.67 30.40 26.08
CA GLN A 89 -3.68 31.13 26.87
C GLN A 89 -3.23 30.34 28.10
N ALA A 90 -4.15 29.66 28.80
CA ALA A 90 -3.82 28.81 29.94
C ALA A 90 -2.85 27.68 29.56
N LYS A 91 -3.00 27.11 28.36
CA LYS A 91 -2.06 26.11 27.83
C LYS A 91 -0.71 26.71 27.43
N TYR A 92 -0.69 27.95 26.94
CA TYR A 92 0.51 28.63 26.44
C TYR A 92 0.76 29.97 27.16
N PRO A 93 1.03 29.98 28.47
CA PRO A 93 1.02 31.20 29.28
C PRO A 93 2.10 32.23 28.89
N ARG A 94 3.19 31.77 28.27
CA ARG A 94 4.30 32.64 27.82
C ARG A 94 4.08 33.25 26.44
N MET A 95 3.02 32.88 25.73
CA MET A 95 2.74 33.35 24.39
C MET A 95 1.82 34.56 24.46
N VAL A 96 2.23 35.68 23.86
CA VAL A 96 1.32 36.81 23.65
C VAL A 96 0.42 36.48 22.47
N ILE A 97 -0.88 36.40 22.73
CA ILE A 97 -1.89 36.08 21.72
C ILE A 97 -2.64 37.37 21.37
N PRO A 98 -2.55 37.87 20.12
CA PRO A 98 -3.36 38.99 19.68
C PRO A 98 -4.84 38.65 19.79
N THR A 99 -5.64 39.56 20.35
CA THR A 99 -7.11 39.41 20.44
C THR A 99 -7.79 39.34 19.07
N THR A 100 -7.09 39.76 18.02
CA THR A 100 -7.57 39.74 16.63
C THR A 100 -7.33 38.41 15.91
N ASP A 101 -6.58 37.46 16.49
CA ASP A 101 -6.42 36.13 15.90
C ASP A 101 -7.73 35.32 16.10
N PRO A 102 -8.38 34.79 15.05
CA PRO A 102 -9.51 33.89 15.21
C PRO A 102 -9.05 32.51 15.70
N PHE A 103 -9.98 31.77 16.32
CA PHE A 103 -9.77 30.37 16.67
C PHE A 103 -10.70 29.48 15.85
N VAL A 104 -10.24 28.26 15.60
CA VAL A 104 -11.08 27.16 15.14
C VAL A 104 -11.29 26.24 16.33
N VAL A 105 -12.54 26.10 16.75
CA VAL A 105 -12.97 25.16 17.78
C VAL A 105 -13.40 23.89 17.08
N ILE A 106 -12.99 22.75 17.62
CA ILE A 106 -13.32 21.43 17.10
C ILE A 106 -14.01 20.68 18.23
N GLU A 107 -15.32 20.53 18.09
CA GLU A 107 -16.14 19.74 18.99
C GLU A 107 -15.94 18.26 18.66
N LEU A 108 -15.28 17.53 19.55
CA LEU A 108 -14.96 16.12 19.33
C LEU A 108 -16.21 15.27 19.52
N GLN A 109 -16.51 14.43 18.53
CA GLN A 109 -17.59 13.46 18.64
C GLN A 109 -17.15 12.26 19.47
N ALA A 110 -18.02 11.82 20.38
CA ALA A 110 -17.87 10.52 21.01
C ALA A 110 -17.90 9.43 19.93
N ALA A 111 -17.02 8.43 20.03
CA ALA A 111 -16.79 7.44 18.97
C ALA A 111 -18.05 6.72 18.46
N HIS A 112 -19.13 6.65 19.26
CA HIS A 112 -20.40 6.02 18.89
C HIS A 112 -21.28 6.86 17.94
N ASN A 113 -21.02 8.17 17.80
CA ASN A 113 -21.83 9.10 17.00
C ASN A 113 -21.27 9.41 15.62
N LEU A 114 -20.21 8.71 15.19
CA LEU A 114 -19.62 8.94 13.88
C LEU A 114 -20.55 8.43 12.77
N PRO A 115 -21.00 9.27 11.82
CA PRO A 115 -21.78 8.81 10.69
C PRO A 115 -21.00 7.75 9.90
N SER A 116 -21.65 6.65 9.51
CA SER A 116 -21.02 5.55 8.76
C SER A 116 -20.33 6.01 7.47
N SER A 117 -20.77 7.15 6.91
CA SER A 117 -20.17 7.81 5.75
C SER A 117 -18.77 8.39 6.01
N VAL A 118 -18.41 8.62 7.27
CA VAL A 118 -17.05 9.00 7.70
C VAL A 118 -16.18 7.75 7.89
N ALA A 119 -16.78 6.61 8.26
CA ALA A 119 -16.08 5.38 8.59
C ALA A 119 -15.70 4.53 7.36
N ALA A 120 -16.50 4.55 6.29
CA ALA A 120 -16.23 3.79 5.06
C ALA A 120 -15.80 4.73 3.93
N GLU A 121 -14.49 4.93 3.76
CA GLU A 121 -14.01 5.79 2.68
C GLU A 121 -14.32 5.18 1.30
N PRO A 122 -15.03 5.91 0.41
CA PRO A 122 -15.43 5.41 -0.91
C PRO A 122 -14.24 5.01 -1.78
N LYS A 123 -13.04 5.51 -1.47
CA LYS A 123 -11.81 5.27 -2.23
C LYS A 123 -11.38 3.80 -2.28
N TYR A 124 -11.70 3.00 -1.26
CA TYR A 124 -11.29 1.59 -1.20
C TYR A 124 -12.44 0.60 -1.41
N VAL A 125 -13.65 1.10 -1.66
CA VAL A 125 -14.82 0.25 -1.94
C VAL A 125 -14.57 -0.52 -3.23
N GLY A 126 -14.70 -1.85 -3.15
CA GLY A 126 -14.45 -2.75 -4.29
C GLY A 126 -12.98 -2.85 -4.73
N LEU A 127 -12.03 -2.23 -4.04
CA LEU A 127 -10.62 -2.25 -4.42
C LEU A 127 -10.04 -3.67 -4.39
N TRP A 128 -10.39 -4.48 -3.40
CA TRP A 128 -9.98 -5.89 -3.35
C TRP A 128 -10.43 -6.64 -4.60
N ARG A 129 -11.70 -6.51 -4.99
CA ARG A 129 -12.24 -7.18 -6.18
C ARG A 129 -11.53 -6.72 -7.46
N ARG A 130 -11.30 -5.42 -7.61
CA ARG A 130 -10.56 -4.84 -8.75
C ARG A 130 -9.13 -5.35 -8.80
N TRP A 131 -8.45 -5.41 -7.65
CA TRP A 131 -7.11 -5.99 -7.53
C TRP A 131 -7.12 -7.46 -7.93
N CYS A 132 -8.00 -8.28 -7.33
CA CYS A 132 -8.08 -9.71 -7.62
C CYS A 132 -8.28 -9.99 -9.11
N ILE A 133 -9.25 -9.34 -9.75
CA ILE A 133 -9.52 -9.53 -11.18
C ILE A 133 -8.33 -9.11 -12.02
N SER A 134 -7.81 -7.90 -11.79
CA SER A 134 -6.72 -7.34 -12.58
C SER A 134 -5.44 -8.18 -12.45
N VAL A 135 -5.07 -8.58 -11.24
CA VAL A 135 -3.86 -9.37 -11.00
C VAL A 135 -4.00 -10.79 -11.51
N THR A 136 -5.18 -11.42 -11.36
CA THR A 136 -5.42 -12.76 -11.94
C THR A 136 -5.29 -12.75 -13.45
N LEU A 137 -5.85 -11.74 -14.14
CA LEU A 137 -5.71 -11.59 -15.59
C LEU A 137 -4.26 -11.30 -15.98
N GLY A 138 -3.58 -10.41 -15.25
CA GLY A 138 -2.18 -10.09 -15.51
C GLY A 138 -1.26 -11.30 -15.37
N GLU A 139 -1.49 -12.13 -14.35
CA GLU A 139 -0.76 -13.38 -14.16
C GLU A 139 -1.06 -14.40 -15.26
N LEU A 140 -2.34 -14.61 -15.58
CA LEU A 140 -2.75 -15.56 -16.62
C LEU A 140 -2.16 -15.21 -17.99
N PHE A 141 -2.22 -13.93 -18.38
CA PHE A 141 -1.65 -13.46 -19.65
C PHE A 141 -0.12 -13.40 -19.60
N GLY A 142 0.46 -13.05 -18.46
CA GLY A 142 1.90 -13.04 -18.26
C GLY A 142 2.50 -14.44 -18.38
N PHE A 143 1.93 -15.41 -17.69
CA PHE A 143 2.40 -16.80 -17.64
C PHE A 143 2.26 -17.54 -18.98
N ALA A 144 1.40 -17.08 -19.89
CA ALA A 144 1.32 -17.63 -21.23
C ALA A 144 2.68 -17.57 -21.97
N ALA A 145 3.49 -16.53 -21.74
CA ALA A 145 4.80 -16.40 -22.36
C ALA A 145 5.78 -17.51 -21.93
N PRO A 146 6.07 -17.72 -20.64
CA PRO A 146 6.95 -18.80 -20.21
C PRO A 146 6.37 -20.19 -20.50
N ALA A 147 5.06 -20.38 -20.42
CA ALA A 147 4.44 -21.67 -20.73
C ALA A 147 4.65 -22.07 -22.20
N LEU A 148 4.39 -21.16 -23.15
CA LEU A 148 4.63 -21.39 -24.57
C LEU A 148 6.12 -21.54 -24.86
N THR A 149 6.95 -20.69 -24.26
CA THR A 149 8.40 -20.76 -24.44
C THR A 149 8.96 -22.11 -23.99
N GLY A 150 8.59 -22.57 -22.80
CA GLY A 150 9.01 -23.88 -22.28
C GLY A 150 8.61 -25.05 -23.16
N ALA A 151 7.45 -24.97 -23.83
CA ALA A 151 7.02 -25.99 -24.79
C ALA A 151 7.85 -25.95 -26.08
N LEU A 152 8.22 -24.76 -26.56
CA LEU A 152 8.95 -24.56 -27.82
C LEU A 152 10.45 -24.83 -27.71
N VAL A 153 11.06 -24.62 -26.54
CA VAL A 153 12.51 -24.77 -26.34
C VAL A 153 12.93 -26.11 -25.77
N ARG A 154 12.02 -27.10 -25.68
CA ARG A 154 12.29 -28.42 -25.10
C ARG A 154 13.49 -29.12 -25.72
N ASP A 155 13.64 -29.00 -27.05
CA ASP A 155 14.71 -29.64 -27.82
C ASP A 155 15.83 -28.65 -28.20
N ALA A 156 15.80 -27.43 -27.64
CA ALA A 156 16.81 -26.42 -27.91
C ALA A 156 18.08 -26.65 -27.07
N ALA A 157 19.21 -26.10 -27.52
CA ALA A 157 20.43 -26.08 -26.72
C ALA A 157 20.17 -25.38 -25.36
N PRO A 158 20.78 -25.85 -24.25
CA PRO A 158 20.51 -25.34 -22.90
C PRO A 158 20.64 -23.82 -22.76
N ALA A 159 21.67 -23.23 -23.39
CA ALA A 159 21.88 -21.78 -23.39
C ALA A 159 20.74 -21.02 -24.10
N THR A 160 20.28 -21.53 -25.24
CA THR A 160 19.16 -20.95 -26.00
C THR A 160 17.85 -21.06 -25.21
N ALA A 161 17.59 -22.22 -24.61
CA ALA A 161 16.41 -22.43 -23.77
C ALA A 161 16.40 -21.47 -22.56
N ALA A 162 17.54 -21.33 -21.88
CA ALA A 162 17.66 -20.42 -20.73
C ALA A 162 17.45 -18.95 -21.12
N LEU A 163 18.06 -18.48 -22.21
CA LEU A 163 17.86 -17.11 -22.70
C LEU A 163 16.41 -16.84 -23.08
N ALA A 164 15.76 -17.81 -23.74
CA ALA A 164 14.35 -17.69 -24.10
C ALA A 164 13.44 -17.63 -22.86
N LEU A 165 13.67 -18.49 -21.86
CA LEU A 165 12.91 -18.50 -20.60
C LEU A 165 13.12 -17.21 -19.79
N LEU A 166 14.32 -16.66 -19.77
CA LEU A 166 14.59 -15.37 -19.14
C LEU A 166 13.84 -14.22 -19.83
N ALA A 167 13.81 -14.20 -21.16
CA ALA A 167 13.03 -13.23 -21.92
C ALA A 167 11.52 -13.38 -21.65
N ALA A 168 11.03 -14.62 -21.63
CA ALA A 168 9.63 -14.91 -21.31
C ALA A 168 9.26 -14.49 -19.88
N GLY A 169 10.15 -14.71 -18.91
CA GLY A 169 9.98 -14.26 -17.54
C GLY A 169 9.96 -12.74 -17.38
N ALA A 170 10.76 -12.01 -18.16
CA ALA A 170 10.70 -10.56 -18.20
C ALA A 170 9.36 -10.06 -18.78
N ILE A 171 8.83 -10.74 -19.82
CA ILE A 171 7.51 -10.44 -20.39
C ILE A 171 6.42 -10.68 -19.34
N GLU A 172 6.42 -11.83 -18.68
CA GLU A 172 5.49 -12.16 -17.61
C GLU A 172 5.47 -11.08 -16.52
N GLY A 173 6.63 -10.74 -15.97
CA GLY A 173 6.75 -9.71 -14.94
C GLY A 173 6.29 -8.33 -15.40
N THR A 174 6.50 -8.01 -16.68
CA THR A 174 6.03 -6.75 -17.29
C THR A 174 4.50 -6.73 -17.38
N VAL A 175 3.88 -7.80 -17.87
CA VAL A 175 2.42 -7.91 -18.01
C VAL A 175 1.76 -7.89 -16.62
N LEU A 176 2.22 -8.71 -15.69
CA LEU A 176 1.74 -8.72 -14.31
C LEU A 176 1.86 -7.32 -13.67
N GLY A 177 3.03 -6.70 -13.81
CA GLY A 177 3.31 -5.37 -13.31
C GLY A 177 2.39 -4.30 -13.90
N TRP A 178 2.04 -4.41 -15.19
CA TRP A 178 1.13 -3.49 -15.87
C TRP A 178 -0.27 -3.52 -15.26
N PHE A 179 -0.83 -4.72 -15.08
CA PHE A 179 -2.16 -4.89 -14.49
C PHE A 179 -2.17 -4.41 -13.03
N GLN A 180 -1.15 -4.75 -12.24
CA GLN A 180 -1.01 -4.25 -10.86
C GLN A 180 -0.91 -2.72 -10.81
N ALA A 181 -0.07 -2.13 -11.66
CA ALA A 181 0.17 -0.68 -11.71
C ALA A 181 -1.09 0.10 -12.11
N GLY A 182 -1.96 -0.47 -12.95
CA GLY A 182 -3.26 0.11 -13.29
C GLY A 182 -4.14 0.33 -12.06
N VAL A 183 -4.20 -0.67 -11.16
CA VAL A 183 -4.96 -0.57 -9.90
C VAL A 183 -4.27 0.39 -8.92
N LEU A 184 -2.97 0.22 -8.68
CA LEU A 184 -2.22 1.05 -7.73
C LEU A 184 -2.22 2.53 -8.11
N GLY A 185 -2.06 2.85 -9.40
CA GLY A 185 -2.10 4.22 -9.89
C GLY A 185 -3.45 4.91 -9.69
N SER A 186 -4.53 4.17 -9.44
CA SER A 186 -5.84 4.76 -9.11
C SER A 186 -6.01 5.09 -7.63
N VAL A 187 -5.16 4.55 -6.74
CA VAL A 187 -5.34 4.67 -5.29
C VAL A 187 -4.14 5.29 -4.56
N VAL A 188 -2.93 5.20 -5.12
CA VAL A 188 -1.71 5.79 -4.55
C VAL A 188 -1.40 7.12 -5.27
N PRO A 189 -1.52 8.27 -4.60
CA PRO A 189 -1.22 9.56 -5.21
C PRO A 189 0.25 9.68 -5.63
N GLY A 190 0.50 10.25 -6.82
CA GLY A 190 1.86 10.44 -7.35
C GLY A 190 2.55 9.16 -7.86
N PHE A 191 1.84 8.03 -7.84
CA PHE A 191 2.40 6.74 -8.20
C PHE A 191 2.77 6.65 -9.68
N ARG A 192 4.07 6.44 -9.93
CA ARG A 192 4.60 6.23 -11.28
C ARG A 192 4.41 4.77 -11.68
N ARG A 193 3.47 4.50 -12.59
CA ARG A 193 3.18 3.14 -13.08
C ARG A 193 4.41 2.46 -13.69
N ALA A 194 5.22 3.23 -14.44
CA ALA A 194 6.44 2.72 -15.07
C ALA A 194 7.43 2.15 -14.05
N ASP A 195 7.64 2.82 -12.91
CA ASP A 195 8.54 2.35 -11.84
C ASP A 195 8.09 0.99 -11.29
N TRP A 196 6.77 0.78 -11.17
CA TRP A 196 6.21 -0.49 -10.69
C TRP A 196 6.35 -1.62 -11.71
N ILE A 197 6.08 -1.33 -12.98
CA ILE A 197 6.21 -2.30 -14.08
C ILE A 197 7.67 -2.76 -14.16
N LEU A 198 8.62 -1.83 -14.18
CA LEU A 198 10.04 -2.14 -14.22
C LEU A 198 10.48 -2.95 -13.00
N ALA A 199 10.04 -2.57 -11.79
CA ALA A 199 10.33 -3.32 -10.59
C ALA A 199 9.81 -4.76 -10.65
N THR A 200 8.60 -4.96 -11.17
CA THR A 200 8.00 -6.30 -11.29
C THR A 200 8.74 -7.13 -12.33
N ALA A 201 9.08 -6.56 -13.48
CA ALA A 201 9.88 -7.21 -14.51
C ALA A 201 11.26 -7.64 -14.00
N LEU A 202 11.96 -6.77 -13.26
CA LEU A 202 13.25 -7.10 -12.64
C LEU A 202 13.13 -8.21 -11.59
N GLY A 203 12.07 -8.19 -10.77
CA GLY A 203 11.80 -9.23 -9.78
C GLY A 203 11.53 -10.59 -10.43
N ALA A 204 10.73 -10.59 -11.49
CA ALA A 204 10.46 -11.79 -12.29
C ALA A 204 11.74 -12.31 -12.95
N LEU A 205 12.54 -11.45 -13.57
CA LEU A 205 13.82 -11.84 -14.17
C LEU A 205 14.79 -12.46 -13.15
N LEU A 206 14.85 -11.94 -11.93
CA LEU A 206 15.63 -12.54 -10.84
C LEU A 206 15.10 -13.92 -10.44
N ALA A 207 13.78 -14.09 -10.33
CA ALA A 207 13.19 -15.41 -10.05
C ALA A 207 13.48 -16.41 -11.17
N TRP A 208 13.29 -16.00 -12.43
CA TRP A 208 13.57 -16.82 -13.60
C TRP A 208 15.05 -17.18 -13.73
N SER A 209 15.97 -16.31 -13.30
CA SER A 209 17.40 -16.61 -13.25
C SER A 209 17.72 -17.80 -12.34
N ILE A 210 16.97 -17.97 -11.24
CA ILE A 210 17.06 -19.17 -10.40
C ILE A 210 16.33 -20.34 -11.07
N GLY A 211 15.16 -20.10 -11.67
CA GLY A 211 14.34 -21.11 -12.33
C GLY A 211 15.00 -21.79 -13.54
N VAL A 212 15.93 -21.12 -14.24
CA VAL A 212 16.66 -21.70 -15.37
C VAL A 212 17.90 -22.50 -14.97
N ILE A 213 18.32 -22.48 -13.70
CA ILE A 213 19.50 -23.24 -13.24
C ILE A 213 19.41 -24.74 -13.58
N PRO A 214 18.28 -25.43 -13.35
CA PRO A 214 18.15 -26.84 -13.73
C PRO A 214 18.25 -27.08 -15.25
N VAL A 215 17.88 -26.09 -16.07
CA VAL A 215 17.92 -26.18 -17.54
C VAL A 215 19.36 -26.12 -18.07
N VAL A 216 20.22 -25.33 -17.45
CA VAL A 216 21.62 -25.16 -17.86
C VAL A 216 22.59 -26.14 -17.20
N ALA A 217 22.18 -26.80 -16.11
CA ALA A 217 22.97 -27.83 -15.45
C ALA A 217 23.05 -29.08 -16.33
N SER A 218 24.15 -29.24 -17.07
CA SER A 218 24.34 -30.26 -18.11
C SER A 218 24.11 -31.71 -17.66
N ASN A 219 24.35 -32.01 -16.38
CA ASN A 219 24.20 -33.34 -15.80
C ASN A 219 22.97 -33.46 -14.88
N GLY A 220 22.09 -32.44 -14.91
CA GLY A 220 21.00 -32.30 -13.94
C GLY A 220 21.49 -32.02 -12.52
N LEU A 221 20.57 -31.64 -11.64
CA LEU A 221 20.87 -31.38 -10.23
C LEU A 221 21.10 -32.66 -9.44
N ASP A 222 20.64 -33.81 -9.92
CA ASP A 222 20.80 -35.12 -9.25
C ASP A 222 22.26 -35.58 -9.19
N SER A 223 23.12 -34.99 -10.03
CA SER A 223 24.56 -35.23 -10.01
C SER A 223 25.30 -34.56 -8.84
N TRP A 224 24.67 -33.58 -8.18
CA TRP A 224 25.29 -32.82 -7.10
C TRP A 224 25.08 -33.51 -5.74
N PRO A 225 26.05 -33.42 -4.81
CA PRO A 225 25.87 -33.96 -3.47
C PRO A 225 24.64 -33.35 -2.77
N PRO A 226 23.81 -34.13 -2.05
CA PRO A 226 22.64 -33.61 -1.33
C PRO A 226 22.96 -32.45 -0.37
N ALA A 227 24.16 -32.47 0.23
CA ALA A 227 24.66 -31.41 1.10
C ALA A 227 24.84 -30.05 0.39
N VAL A 228 24.91 -30.03 -0.94
CA VAL A 228 25.00 -28.81 -1.75
C VAL A 228 23.64 -28.46 -2.35
N VAL A 229 22.93 -29.46 -2.89
CA VAL A 229 21.62 -29.23 -3.56
C VAL A 229 20.58 -28.71 -2.58
N ILE A 230 20.48 -29.30 -1.38
CA ILE A 230 19.43 -28.94 -0.43
C ILE A 230 19.58 -27.47 0.02
N PRO A 231 20.76 -26.99 0.46
CA PRO A 231 20.94 -25.56 0.75
C PRO A 231 20.74 -24.66 -0.46
N ALA A 232 21.27 -25.03 -1.63
CA ALA A 232 21.13 -24.22 -2.85
C ALA A 232 19.67 -24.07 -3.29
N ALA A 233 18.90 -25.15 -3.27
CA ALA A 233 17.47 -25.15 -3.58
C ALA A 233 16.68 -24.34 -2.54
N THR A 234 17.00 -24.49 -1.25
CA THR A 234 16.35 -23.72 -0.17
C THR A 234 16.58 -22.22 -0.36
N ILE A 235 17.83 -21.81 -0.62
CA ILE A 235 18.17 -20.41 -0.91
C ILE A 235 17.46 -19.95 -2.18
N GLY A 236 17.45 -20.76 -3.24
CA GLY A 236 16.78 -20.47 -4.49
C GLY A 236 15.29 -20.19 -4.31
N VAL A 237 14.58 -21.04 -3.56
CA VAL A 237 13.15 -20.85 -3.23
C VAL A 237 12.93 -19.55 -2.46
N VAL A 238 13.77 -19.25 -1.46
CA VAL A 238 13.67 -17.99 -0.70
C VAL A 238 13.89 -16.78 -1.61
N VAL A 239 14.88 -16.83 -2.50
CA VAL A 239 15.16 -15.76 -3.47
C VAL A 239 13.99 -15.57 -4.43
N ILE A 240 13.43 -16.65 -4.98
CA ILE A 240 12.26 -16.61 -5.87
C ILE A 240 11.05 -15.97 -5.16
N LEU A 241 10.75 -16.39 -3.93
CA LEU A 241 9.59 -15.88 -3.18
C LEU A 241 9.72 -14.41 -2.80
N LEU A 242 10.95 -13.91 -2.58
CA LEU A 242 11.20 -12.55 -2.14
C LEU A 242 11.47 -11.57 -3.30
N SER A 243 11.89 -12.06 -4.47
CA SER A 243 12.42 -11.21 -5.55
C SER A 243 11.46 -10.08 -5.96
N ILE A 244 10.23 -10.41 -6.33
CA ILE A 244 9.20 -9.45 -6.75
C ILE A 244 8.83 -8.53 -5.59
N GLY A 245 8.63 -9.07 -4.38
CA GLY A 245 8.29 -8.27 -3.21
C GLY A 245 9.35 -7.21 -2.90
N VAL A 246 10.64 -7.58 -2.96
CA VAL A 246 11.78 -6.69 -2.71
C VAL A 246 11.92 -5.64 -3.80
N THR A 247 11.83 -6.01 -5.08
CA THR A 247 11.94 -5.03 -6.17
C THR A 247 10.78 -4.04 -6.13
N GLN A 248 9.55 -4.52 -5.95
CA GLN A 248 8.36 -3.67 -5.81
C GLN A 248 8.42 -2.75 -4.59
N TRP A 249 9.04 -3.20 -3.49
CA TRP A 249 9.25 -2.38 -2.31
C TRP A 249 10.06 -1.11 -2.60
N PHE A 250 11.06 -1.15 -3.50
CA PHE A 250 11.81 0.05 -3.89
C PHE A 250 10.93 1.12 -4.55
N ALA A 251 9.90 0.71 -5.30
CA ALA A 251 8.91 1.62 -5.86
C ALA A 251 7.92 2.11 -4.79
N LEU A 252 7.48 1.20 -3.90
CA LEU A 252 6.46 1.48 -2.90
C LEU A 252 6.95 2.38 -1.76
N ARG A 253 8.20 2.23 -1.33
CA ARG A 253 8.79 2.94 -0.17
C ARG A 253 8.80 4.47 -0.32
N ARG A 254 8.71 4.97 -1.56
CA ARG A 254 8.62 6.42 -1.85
C ARG A 254 7.23 7.00 -1.54
N HIS A 255 6.20 6.15 -1.43
CA HIS A 255 4.80 6.56 -1.35
C HIS A 255 4.11 6.08 -0.06
N ILE A 256 4.56 4.97 0.51
CA ILE A 256 3.90 4.26 1.61
C ILE A 256 4.89 4.03 2.76
N HIS A 257 4.48 4.40 3.97
CA HIS A 257 5.18 4.09 5.21
C HIS A 257 5.06 2.60 5.56
N HIS A 258 6.07 1.97 6.16
CA HIS A 258 6.09 0.51 6.38
C HIS A 258 5.89 -0.32 5.10
N ALA A 259 6.29 0.20 3.93
CA ALA A 259 6.23 -0.54 2.67
C ALA A 259 6.93 -1.91 2.72
N GLY A 260 7.85 -2.14 3.67
CA GLY A 260 8.52 -3.44 3.86
C GLY A 260 7.54 -4.59 4.18
N GLN A 261 6.34 -4.30 4.70
CA GLN A 261 5.29 -5.30 4.86
C GLN A 261 4.85 -5.93 3.53
N TRP A 262 5.04 -5.21 2.41
CA TRP A 262 4.72 -5.72 1.09
C TRP A 262 5.56 -6.92 0.69
N ILE A 263 6.81 -6.99 1.15
CA ILE A 263 7.73 -8.10 0.85
C ILE A 263 7.14 -9.41 1.40
N TRP A 264 6.77 -9.40 2.69
CA TRP A 264 6.16 -10.55 3.36
C TRP A 264 4.78 -10.88 2.80
N ALA A 265 3.99 -9.85 2.47
CA ALA A 265 2.70 -10.04 1.83
C ALA A 265 2.80 -10.79 0.50
N ASN A 266 3.77 -10.40 -0.33
CA ASN A 266 4.01 -11.01 -1.64
C ASN A 266 4.48 -12.47 -1.48
N ALA A 267 5.45 -12.71 -0.60
CA ALA A 267 5.96 -14.06 -0.33
C ALA A 267 4.87 -14.99 0.24
N ALA A 268 4.07 -14.53 1.19
CA ALA A 268 2.97 -15.30 1.77
C ALA A 268 1.89 -15.63 0.71
N ALA A 269 1.61 -14.69 -0.18
CA ALA A 269 0.66 -14.89 -1.25
C ALA A 269 1.15 -15.93 -2.27
N TRP A 270 2.44 -15.92 -2.63
CA TRP A 270 3.03 -16.94 -3.50
C TRP A 270 3.09 -18.32 -2.84
N LEU A 271 3.45 -18.40 -1.56
CA LEU A 271 3.41 -19.64 -0.80
C LEU A 271 2.01 -20.25 -0.77
N ALA A 272 0.99 -19.43 -0.49
CA ALA A 272 -0.40 -19.88 -0.52
C ALA A 272 -0.82 -20.34 -1.92
N ALA A 273 -0.40 -19.62 -2.96
CA ALA A 273 -0.70 -19.95 -4.34
C ALA A 273 -0.07 -21.29 -4.76
N LEU A 274 1.21 -21.53 -4.42
CA LEU A 274 1.91 -22.79 -4.67
C LEU A 274 1.28 -23.96 -3.90
N LEU A 275 0.86 -23.74 -2.65
CA LEU A 275 0.13 -24.73 -1.88
C LEU A 275 -1.18 -25.12 -2.58
N VAL A 276 -1.96 -24.14 -3.05
CA VAL A 276 -3.20 -24.41 -3.79
C VAL A 276 -2.91 -25.13 -5.11
N PHE A 277 -1.91 -24.69 -5.87
CA PHE A 277 -1.53 -25.33 -7.12
C PHE A 277 -1.18 -26.81 -6.91
N THR A 278 -0.28 -27.10 -5.97
CA THR A 278 0.21 -28.46 -5.71
C THR A 278 -0.90 -29.37 -5.16
N THR A 279 -1.66 -28.90 -4.17
CA THR A 279 -2.76 -29.68 -3.59
C THR A 279 -3.86 -30.03 -4.59
N VAL A 280 -4.12 -29.16 -5.58
CA VAL A 280 -5.14 -29.40 -6.61
C VAL A 280 -4.59 -30.21 -7.78
N THR A 281 -3.41 -29.87 -8.31
CA THR A 281 -2.91 -30.48 -9.56
C THR A 281 -2.26 -31.85 -9.35
N THR A 282 -1.48 -32.03 -8.28
CA THR A 282 -0.75 -33.28 -8.03
C THR A 282 -1.64 -34.53 -7.99
N PRO A 283 -2.80 -34.56 -7.32
CA PRO A 283 -3.67 -35.75 -7.35
C PRO A 283 -4.40 -35.94 -8.69
N LEU A 284 -4.59 -34.87 -9.46
CA LEU A 284 -5.29 -34.92 -10.75
C LEU A 284 -4.39 -35.41 -11.89
N TRP A 285 -3.08 -35.13 -11.82
CA TRP A 285 -2.12 -35.67 -12.77
C TRP A 285 -1.86 -37.16 -12.50
N GLN A 286 -2.13 -37.99 -13.51
CA GLN A 286 -1.98 -39.43 -13.43
C GLN A 286 -1.12 -39.93 -14.61
N PRO A 287 -0.28 -40.97 -14.42
CA PRO A 287 0.45 -41.59 -15.51
C PRO A 287 -0.49 -42.07 -16.63
N GLY A 288 -0.09 -41.90 -17.89
CA GLY A 288 -0.86 -42.34 -19.07
C GLY A 288 -1.94 -41.38 -19.56
N GLN A 289 -2.12 -40.21 -18.92
CA GLN A 289 -3.02 -39.17 -19.42
C GLN A 289 -2.53 -38.58 -20.76
N SER A 290 -3.48 -38.18 -21.61
CA SER A 290 -3.14 -37.48 -22.84
C SER A 290 -2.58 -36.07 -22.56
N THR A 291 -1.72 -35.58 -23.46
CA THR A 291 -1.12 -34.22 -23.35
C THR A 291 -2.17 -33.14 -23.14
N ALA A 292 -3.34 -33.26 -23.77
CA ALA A 292 -4.45 -32.32 -23.62
C ALA A 292 -5.04 -32.32 -22.21
N HIS A 293 -5.25 -33.49 -21.59
CA HIS A 293 -5.75 -33.57 -20.21
C HIS A 293 -4.73 -33.02 -19.21
N THR A 294 -3.44 -33.37 -19.37
CA THR A 294 -2.37 -32.84 -18.52
C THR A 294 -2.29 -31.31 -18.60
N ALA A 295 -2.37 -30.76 -19.82
CA ALA A 295 -2.38 -29.31 -20.05
C ALA A 295 -3.61 -28.63 -19.43
N LEU A 296 -4.79 -29.25 -19.52
CA LEU A 296 -6.03 -28.70 -18.94
C LEU A 296 -5.97 -28.64 -17.41
N ILE A 297 -5.46 -29.70 -16.75
CA ILE A 297 -5.23 -29.70 -15.30
C ILE A 297 -4.22 -28.59 -14.91
N GLY A 298 -3.13 -28.46 -15.67
CA GLY A 298 -2.13 -27.43 -15.44
C GLY A 298 -2.68 -26.00 -15.59
N LEU A 299 -3.49 -25.75 -16.62
CA LEU A 299 -4.14 -24.46 -16.83
C LEU A 299 -5.13 -24.13 -15.71
N PHE A 300 -5.93 -25.11 -15.28
CA PHE A 300 -6.84 -24.95 -14.15
C PHE A 300 -6.10 -24.65 -12.85
N GLY A 301 -5.05 -25.42 -12.56
CA GLY A 301 -4.16 -25.16 -11.41
C GLY A 301 -3.53 -23.78 -11.46
N GLY A 302 -3.00 -23.37 -12.63
CA GLY A 302 -2.39 -22.06 -12.83
C GLY A 302 -3.37 -20.91 -12.61
N LEU A 303 -4.62 -21.06 -13.05
CA LEU A 303 -5.68 -20.09 -12.78
C LEU A 303 -5.98 -19.97 -11.28
N LEU A 304 -6.07 -21.10 -10.56
CA LEU A 304 -6.28 -21.09 -9.11
C LEU A 304 -5.10 -20.48 -8.36
N MET A 305 -3.87 -20.78 -8.79
CA MET A 305 -2.65 -20.19 -8.27
C MET A 305 -2.68 -18.66 -8.43
N ALA A 306 -2.96 -18.17 -9.64
CA ALA A 306 -3.07 -16.75 -9.94
C ALA A 306 -4.14 -16.06 -9.07
N LEU A 307 -5.32 -16.68 -8.95
CA LEU A 307 -6.42 -16.17 -8.13
C LEU A 307 -6.06 -16.10 -6.64
N THR A 308 -5.42 -17.14 -6.10
CA THR A 308 -4.99 -17.18 -4.69
C THR A 308 -3.92 -16.12 -4.42
N MET A 309 -2.90 -16.02 -5.28
CA MET A 309 -1.87 -14.98 -5.20
C MET A 309 -2.50 -13.58 -5.19
N ALA A 310 -3.43 -13.33 -6.12
CA ALA A 310 -4.14 -12.06 -6.24
C ALA A 310 -5.01 -11.76 -5.00
N ALA A 311 -5.75 -12.76 -4.49
CA ALA A 311 -6.62 -12.62 -3.33
C ALA A 311 -5.86 -12.30 -2.06
N VAL A 312 -4.79 -13.05 -1.76
CA VAL A 312 -3.98 -12.88 -0.55
C VAL A 312 -3.24 -11.55 -0.60
N SER A 313 -2.54 -11.25 -1.71
CA SER A 313 -1.84 -9.98 -1.88
C SER A 313 -2.80 -8.77 -1.80
N GLY A 314 -4.03 -8.91 -2.31
CA GLY A 314 -5.06 -7.88 -2.24
C GLY A 314 -5.52 -7.56 -0.82
N VAL A 315 -5.63 -8.58 0.05
CA VAL A 315 -5.96 -8.37 1.48
C VAL A 315 -4.84 -7.57 2.16
N PHE A 316 -3.59 -7.93 1.92
CA PHE A 316 -2.45 -7.19 2.48
C PHE A 316 -2.36 -5.77 1.94
N LEU A 317 -2.57 -5.57 0.64
CA LEU A 317 -2.59 -4.24 0.03
C LEU A 317 -3.62 -3.35 0.72
N LEU A 318 -4.84 -3.84 0.92
CA LEU A 318 -5.88 -3.09 1.62
C LEU A 318 -5.49 -2.76 3.07
N ARG A 319 -4.90 -3.72 3.79
CA ARG A 319 -4.42 -3.48 5.17
C ARG A 319 -3.36 -2.39 5.20
N ILE A 320 -2.38 -2.44 4.30
CA ILE A 320 -1.31 -1.44 4.19
C ILE A 320 -1.90 -0.06 3.86
N LEU A 321 -2.78 0.04 2.87
CA LEU A 321 -3.39 1.31 2.46
C LEU A 321 -4.29 1.93 3.54
N ARG A 322 -5.08 1.11 4.25
CA ARG A 322 -5.89 1.58 5.39
C ARG A 322 -5.01 2.07 6.54
N ALA A 323 -3.92 1.35 6.83
CA ALA A 323 -2.95 1.77 7.84
C ALA A 323 -2.26 3.10 7.47
N GLN A 324 -1.98 3.34 6.17
CA GLN A 324 -1.44 4.64 5.73
C GLN A 324 -2.38 5.79 6.00
N GLN A 325 -3.66 5.61 5.68
CA GLN A 325 -4.66 6.65 5.85
C GLN A 325 -4.87 6.95 7.34
N ALA A 326 -4.85 5.90 8.18
CA ALA A 326 -4.91 6.04 9.63
C ALA A 326 -3.68 6.75 10.21
N ALA A 327 -2.51 6.69 9.57
CA ALA A 327 -1.32 7.39 10.04
C ALA A 327 -1.36 8.89 9.69
N PRO A 328 -0.73 9.77 10.51
CA PRO A 328 -0.55 11.17 10.15
C PRO A 328 0.41 11.32 8.95
N SER A 329 0.43 12.49 8.31
CA SER A 329 1.31 12.72 7.16
C SER A 329 2.79 12.72 7.57
N ALA A 330 3.66 12.44 6.60
CA ALA A 330 5.11 12.51 6.80
C ALA A 330 5.57 13.93 7.19
N ALA A 331 4.94 14.97 6.63
CA ALA A 331 5.24 16.36 6.96
C ALA A 331 4.97 16.66 8.44
N PHE A 332 3.87 16.13 8.99
CA PHE A 332 3.57 16.24 10.41
C PHE A 332 4.60 15.48 11.27
N ARG A 333 4.88 14.21 10.94
CA ARG A 333 5.84 13.39 11.72
C ARG A 333 7.25 13.98 11.78
N ASN A 334 7.69 14.63 10.70
CA ASN A 334 9.02 15.26 10.67
C ASN A 334 9.11 16.51 11.54
N GLN A 335 7.98 17.18 11.83
CA GLN A 335 7.94 18.31 12.77
C GLN A 335 7.88 17.85 14.23
N GLU A 336 7.42 16.62 14.47
CA GLU A 336 7.31 16.02 15.79
C GLU A 336 8.68 15.50 16.32
N ARG A 337 9.57 15.04 15.42
CA ARG A 337 10.95 14.64 15.73
C ARG A 337 11.88 15.83 15.97
#